data_AF-R1I6Z2-F1
#
_entry.id   AF-R1I6Z2-F1
#
_cell.length_a   1.000
_cell.length_b   1.000
_cell.length_c   1.000
_cell.angle_alpha   90.00
_cell.angle_beta   90.00
_cell.angle_gamma   90.00
#
_symmetry.space_group_name_H-M   'P 1'
#
loop_
_entity.id
_entity.type
_entity.pdbx_description
1 polymer ?
#
loop_
_entity_poly.entity_id
_entity_poly.type
_entity_poly.pdbx_seq_one_letter_code
_entity_poly.pdbx_strand_id
1 'polypeptide(L)'
;MNFRVLGFIPASATVKLVQAGAINGTLTAGSVKANAQVDVQLTKVRVFGFPILSSKSCHTVKPADVPLTSAPGFDPLKGGKLTATYGIPPFTGCGFLTGLITGITSGPGNKLDVTLTKK
;
A
#
# COMPACT_ATOMS: atom_id res chain seq x y z
N MET A 1 -3.02 -11.51 1.03
CA MET A 1 -3.56 -11.37 -0.33
C MET A 1 -3.12 -12.55 -1.19
N ASN A 2 -4.00 -13.08 -2.04
CA ASN A 2 -3.67 -14.13 -3.03
C ASN A 2 -3.69 -13.49 -4.42
N PHE A 3 -2.72 -13.83 -5.26
CA PHE A 3 -2.59 -13.31 -6.62
C PHE A 3 -1.94 -14.35 -7.53
N ARG A 4 -2.01 -14.13 -8.84
CA ARG A 4 -1.33 -14.99 -9.82
C ARG A 4 -0.18 -14.25 -10.46
N VAL A 5 1.03 -14.77 -10.30
CA VAL A 5 2.22 -14.30 -11.01
C VAL A 5 2.17 -14.88 -12.44
N LEU A 6 2.31 -14.04 -13.46
CA LEU A 6 2.26 -14.42 -14.88
C LEU A 6 0.97 -15.15 -15.31
N GLY A 7 -0.14 -14.98 -14.58
CA GLY A 7 -1.47 -15.52 -14.94
C GLY A 7 -1.77 -16.95 -14.48
N PHE A 8 -0.77 -17.74 -14.07
CA PHE A 8 -0.97 -19.14 -13.67
C PHE A 8 -0.25 -19.56 -12.38
N ILE A 9 0.73 -18.80 -11.90
CA ILE A 9 1.50 -19.17 -10.69
C ILE A 9 0.78 -18.63 -9.45
N PRO A 10 0.17 -19.47 -8.59
CA PRO A 10 -0.49 -19.02 -7.38
C PRO A 10 0.55 -18.50 -6.38
N ALA A 11 0.39 -17.25 -5.98
CA ALA A 11 1.20 -16.60 -4.97
C ALA A 11 0.31 -15.98 -3.90
N SER A 12 0.86 -15.86 -2.70
CA SER A 12 0.23 -15.12 -1.61
C SER A 12 1.26 -14.27 -0.89
N ALA A 13 0.84 -13.11 -0.40
CA ALA A 13 1.70 -12.24 0.39
C ALA A 13 0.96 -11.68 1.60
N THR A 14 1.71 -11.49 2.69
CA THR A 14 1.28 -10.77 3.88
C THR A 14 2.00 -9.44 3.90
N VAL A 15 1.23 -8.38 3.68
CA VAL A 15 1.71 -6.99 3.68
C VAL A 15 1.31 -6.34 4.98
N LYS A 16 2.23 -5.62 5.61
CA LYS A 16 1.99 -4.75 6.74
C LYS A 16 2.23 -3.32 6.28
N LEU A 17 1.22 -2.46 6.46
CA LEU A 17 1.32 -1.03 6.18
C LEU A 17 1.65 -0.33 7.50
N VAL A 18 2.78 0.38 7.53
CA VAL A 18 3.22 1.14 8.71
C VAL A 18 3.19 2.61 8.35
N GLN A 19 2.44 3.39 9.12
CA GLN A 19 2.40 4.83 8.93
C GLN A 19 3.76 5.44 9.29
N ALA A 20 4.39 6.12 8.33
CA ALA A 20 5.74 6.68 8.46
C ALA A 20 5.75 8.13 8.97
N GLY A 21 4.58 8.76 9.11
CA GLY A 21 4.45 10.13 9.59
C GLY A 21 3.00 10.58 9.76
N ALA A 22 2.80 11.83 10.21
CA ALA A 22 1.46 12.40 10.34
C ALA A 22 0.76 12.49 8.97
N ILE A 23 -0.54 12.17 8.94
CA ILE A 23 -1.37 12.40 7.77
C ILE A 23 -1.80 13.87 7.82
N ASN A 24 -1.29 14.66 6.87
CA ASN A 24 -1.69 16.05 6.74
C ASN A 24 -2.78 16.16 5.68
N GLY A 25 -3.84 16.90 5.97
CA GLY A 25 -4.92 17.09 5.01
C GLY A 25 -5.72 18.35 5.24
N THR A 26 -6.37 18.78 4.17
CA THR A 26 -7.27 19.93 4.13
C THR A 26 -8.68 19.45 3.82
N LEU A 27 -9.65 19.94 4.59
CA LEU A 27 -11.07 19.84 4.27
C LEU A 27 -11.53 21.17 3.68
N THR A 28 -12.02 21.17 2.44
CA THR A 28 -12.51 22.37 1.77
C THR A 28 -13.77 22.04 1.00
N ALA A 29 -14.85 22.80 1.24
CA ALA A 29 -16.14 22.63 0.56
C ALA A 29 -16.65 21.17 0.53
N GLY A 30 -16.55 20.46 1.66
CA GLY A 30 -17.00 19.06 1.77
C GLY A 30 -16.16 18.07 0.97
N SER A 31 -14.93 18.44 0.58
CA SER A 31 -13.97 17.54 -0.06
C SER A 31 -12.67 17.49 0.75
N VAL A 32 -12.12 16.29 0.92
CA VAL A 32 -10.86 16.05 1.62
C VAL A 32 -9.74 15.83 0.61
N LYS A 33 -8.61 16.48 0.87
CA LYS A 33 -7.30 16.11 0.31
C LYS A 33 -6.36 15.83 1.46
N ALA A 34 -5.78 14.65 1.51
CA ALA A 34 -4.81 14.28 2.54
C ALA A 34 -3.63 13.56 1.90
N ASN A 35 -2.44 13.72 2.46
CA ASN A 35 -1.28 12.94 2.07
C ASN A 35 -0.85 12.05 3.23
N ALA A 36 -0.77 10.75 2.99
CA ALA A 36 -0.29 9.76 3.94
C ALA A 36 1.05 9.20 3.46
N GLN A 37 2.03 9.11 4.35
CA GLN A 37 3.27 8.40 4.09
C GLN A 37 3.22 7.03 4.75
N VAL A 38 3.38 5.99 3.94
CA VAL A 38 3.21 4.60 4.38
C VAL A 38 4.43 3.79 3.96
N ASP A 39 5.10 3.19 4.94
CA ASP A 39 6.08 2.14 4.69
C ASP A 39 5.36 0.81 4.45
N VAL A 40 5.65 0.18 3.31
CA VAL A 40 5.04 -1.09 2.91
C VAL A 40 6.02 -2.20 3.25
N GLN A 41 5.63 -3.09 4.16
CA GLN A 41 6.48 -4.20 4.61
C GLN A 41 5.90 -5.54 4.14
N LEU A 42 6.70 -6.33 3.44
CA LEU A 42 6.36 -7.69 3.06
C LEU A 42 6.89 -8.67 4.11
N THR A 43 6.00 -9.10 4.99
CA THR A 43 6.37 -9.99 6.10
C THR A 43 6.45 -11.47 5.69
N LYS A 44 5.69 -11.84 4.67
CA LYS A 44 5.60 -13.22 4.18
C LYS A 44 5.20 -13.27 2.72
N VAL A 45 5.84 -14.10 1.92
CA VAL A 45 5.43 -14.43 0.55
C VAL A 45 5.47 -15.93 0.38
N ARG A 46 4.41 -16.50 -0.19
CA ARG A 46 4.33 -17.90 -0.58
C ARG A 46 4.06 -18.04 -2.06
N VAL A 47 4.65 -19.03 -2.69
CA VAL A 47 4.39 -19.42 -4.08
C VAL A 47 4.11 -20.91 -4.09
N PHE A 48 3.02 -21.36 -4.73
CA PHE A 48 2.52 -22.74 -4.63
C PHE A 48 2.36 -23.23 -3.18
N GLY A 49 2.05 -22.33 -2.23
CA GLY A 49 1.93 -22.66 -0.81
C GLY A 49 3.26 -22.69 -0.04
N PHE A 50 4.41 -22.74 -0.70
CA PHE A 50 5.73 -22.74 -0.07
C PHE A 50 6.19 -21.31 0.27
N PRO A 51 6.64 -21.03 1.51
CA PRO A 51 7.14 -19.72 1.88
C PRO A 51 8.50 -19.46 1.23
N ILE A 52 8.55 -18.52 0.30
CA ILE A 52 9.79 -18.07 -0.36
C ILE A 52 10.42 -16.87 0.35
N LEU A 53 9.61 -16.10 1.08
CA LEU A 53 10.05 -14.99 1.91
C LEU A 53 9.36 -15.06 3.27
N SER A 54 10.14 -14.92 4.33
CA SER A 54 9.64 -14.69 5.68
C SER A 54 10.65 -13.78 6.40
N SER A 55 10.44 -12.48 6.32
CA SER A 55 11.34 -11.50 6.94
C SER A 55 10.58 -10.29 7.47
N LYS A 56 11.09 -9.70 8.55
CA LYS A 56 10.63 -8.39 9.04
C LYS A 56 11.40 -7.22 8.41
N SER A 57 12.48 -7.49 7.67
CA SER A 57 13.33 -6.47 7.04
C SER A 57 12.93 -6.13 5.62
N CYS A 58 12.00 -6.86 4.99
CA CYS A 58 11.61 -6.60 3.60
C CYS A 58 10.59 -5.46 3.56
N HIS A 59 11.02 -4.27 3.14
CA HIS A 59 10.22 -3.05 3.15
C HIS A 59 10.59 -2.11 1.99
N THR A 60 9.76 -1.10 1.74
CA THR A 60 10.05 -0.08 0.73
C THR A 60 11.28 0.74 1.10
N VAL A 61 12.14 1.07 0.13
CA VAL A 61 13.37 1.87 0.36
C VAL A 61 13.09 3.26 0.96
N LYS A 62 11.87 3.75 0.75
CA LYS A 62 11.32 4.97 1.34
C LYS A 62 9.81 4.80 1.51
N PRO A 63 9.16 5.58 2.39
CA PRO A 63 7.70 5.60 2.46
C PRO A 63 7.06 5.91 1.11
N ALA A 64 5.96 5.23 0.80
CA ALA A 64 5.10 5.55 -0.33
C ALA A 64 4.23 6.77 0.03
N ASP A 65 4.21 7.77 -0.84
CA ASP A 65 3.29 8.90 -0.74
C ASP A 65 1.92 8.48 -1.31
N VAL A 66 0.89 8.58 -0.49
CA VAL A 66 -0.48 8.18 -0.82
C VAL A 66 -1.38 9.43 -0.76
N PRO A 67 -1.60 10.10 -1.90
CA PRO A 67 -2.46 11.28 -1.98
C PRO A 67 -3.93 10.87 -2.01
N LEU A 68 -4.54 10.87 -0.83
CA LEU A 68 -5.94 10.53 -0.62
C LEU A 68 -6.85 11.71 -0.97
N THR A 69 -7.91 11.43 -1.72
CA THR A 69 -8.91 12.42 -2.11
C THR A 69 -10.32 11.85 -1.95
N SER A 70 -11.27 12.67 -1.48
CA SER A 70 -12.69 12.33 -1.47
C SER A 70 -13.42 12.94 -2.66
N ALA A 71 -14.57 12.36 -3.00
CA ALA A 71 -15.58 13.09 -3.76
C ALA A 71 -16.19 14.22 -2.89
N PRO A 72 -16.89 15.19 -3.51
CA PRO A 72 -17.70 16.16 -2.76
C PRO A 72 -18.73 15.47 -1.87
N GLY A 73 -19.01 16.07 -0.71
CA GLY A 73 -19.96 15.55 0.28
C GLY A 73 -19.33 14.66 1.36
N PHE A 74 -18.02 14.72 1.54
CA PHE A 74 -17.34 14.10 2.67
C PHE A 74 -17.81 14.69 3.99
N ASP A 75 -18.31 13.85 4.89
CA ASP A 75 -18.76 14.22 6.22
C ASP A 75 -17.67 13.86 7.24
N PRO A 76 -16.96 14.84 7.85
CA PRO A 76 -15.89 14.54 8.81
C PRO A 76 -16.39 13.84 10.08
N LEU A 77 -17.69 13.90 10.39
CA LEU A 77 -18.27 13.25 11.56
C LEU A 77 -18.67 11.79 11.28
N LYS A 78 -18.92 11.43 10.01
CA LYS A 78 -19.27 10.06 9.61
C LYS A 78 -18.11 9.33 8.92
N GLY A 79 -17.14 10.07 8.40
CA GLY A 79 -16.13 9.59 7.48
C GLY A 79 -16.66 9.54 6.05
N GLY A 80 -15.98 8.78 5.19
CA GLY A 80 -16.34 8.71 3.78
C GLY A 80 -15.29 8.01 2.94
N LYS A 81 -15.63 7.87 1.66
CA LYS A 81 -14.78 7.22 0.67
C LYS A 81 -13.61 8.12 0.30
N LEU A 82 -12.40 7.56 0.35
CA LEU A 82 -11.19 8.16 -0.17
C LEU A 82 -10.59 7.26 -1.24
N THR A 83 -10.09 7.89 -2.29
CA THR A 83 -9.37 7.22 -3.37
C THR A 83 -7.99 7.84 -3.52
N ALA A 84 -7.02 7.02 -3.90
CA ALA A 84 -5.68 7.48 -4.27
C ALA A 84 -5.16 6.70 -5.46
N THR A 85 -4.32 7.35 -6.26
CA THR A 85 -3.38 6.68 -7.15
C THR A 85 -1.98 6.97 -6.65
N TYR A 86 -1.21 5.93 -6.38
CA TYR A 86 0.11 6.05 -5.75
C TYR A 86 1.14 5.14 -6.42
N GLY A 87 2.41 5.50 -6.20
CA GLY A 87 3.54 4.68 -6.61
C GLY A 87 4.00 3.82 -5.45
N ILE A 88 4.30 2.55 -5.71
CA ILE A 88 4.99 1.70 -4.74
C ILE A 88 6.49 1.82 -5.03
N PRO A 89 7.30 2.35 -4.10
CA PRO A 89 8.75 2.42 -4.25
C PRO A 89 9.38 1.03 -4.33
N PRO A 90 10.62 0.93 -4.83
CA PRO A 90 11.40 -0.30 -4.76
C PRO A 90 11.49 -0.86 -3.35
N PHE A 91 11.69 -2.18 -3.25
CA PHE A 91 11.88 -2.85 -1.97
C PHE A 91 13.37 -3.05 -1.66
N THR A 92 13.67 -3.16 -0.37
CA THR A 92 14.98 -3.54 0.17
C THR A 92 14.80 -4.52 1.33
N GLY A 93 15.89 -5.20 1.72
CA GLY A 93 15.90 -6.12 2.84
C GLY A 93 15.11 -7.42 2.60
N CYS A 94 14.84 -7.77 1.35
CA CYS A 94 14.13 -9.00 0.96
C CYS A 94 15.08 -10.14 0.53
N GLY A 95 16.39 -9.98 0.76
CA GLY A 95 17.42 -10.95 0.37
C GLY A 95 17.59 -11.04 -1.15
N PHE A 96 17.86 -12.24 -1.65
CA PHE A 96 18.03 -12.51 -3.10
C PHE A 96 16.75 -12.25 -3.91
N LEU A 97 15.58 -12.18 -3.25
CA LEU A 97 14.29 -11.93 -3.90
C LEU A 97 13.99 -10.44 -4.09
N THR A 98 14.84 -9.54 -3.61
CA THR A 98 14.62 -8.08 -3.67
C THR A 98 14.30 -7.60 -5.09
N GLY A 99 15.05 -8.05 -6.10
CA GLY A 99 14.83 -7.67 -7.50
C GLY A 99 13.50 -8.18 -8.04
N LEU A 100 13.17 -9.45 -7.78
CA LEU A 100 11.90 -10.05 -8.21
C LEU A 100 10.70 -9.35 -7.56
N ILE A 101 10.74 -9.14 -6.25
CA ILE A 101 9.67 -8.46 -5.51
C ILE A 101 9.48 -7.04 -6.05
N THR A 102 10.58 -6.29 -6.20
CA THR A 102 10.54 -4.95 -6.79
C THR A 102 9.91 -4.98 -8.19
N GLY A 103 10.32 -5.91 -9.05
CA GLY A 103 9.83 -6.00 -10.43
C GLY A 103 8.34 -6.33 -10.57
N ILE A 104 7.74 -7.02 -9.58
CA ILE A 104 6.32 -7.42 -9.66
C ILE A 104 5.39 -6.53 -8.82
N THR A 105 5.90 -5.80 -7.83
CA THR A 105 5.09 -4.96 -6.93
C THR A 105 5.32 -3.47 -7.08
N SER A 106 6.52 -3.05 -7.48
CA SER A 106 6.87 -1.62 -7.55
C SER A 106 6.41 -1.01 -8.87
N GLY A 107 6.09 0.28 -8.84
CA GLY A 107 5.67 1.02 -10.02
C GLY A 107 4.60 2.06 -9.73
N PRO A 108 4.30 2.94 -10.70
CA PRO A 108 3.23 3.92 -10.61
C PRO A 108 1.85 3.28 -10.85
N GLY A 109 0.78 4.00 -10.53
CA GLY A 109 -0.58 3.64 -10.95
C GLY A 109 -1.32 2.67 -10.02
N ASN A 110 -0.79 2.39 -8.84
CA ASN A 110 -1.51 1.59 -7.85
C ASN A 110 -2.71 2.38 -7.34
N LYS A 111 -3.89 1.77 -7.36
CA LYS A 111 -5.12 2.40 -6.89
C LYS A 111 -5.45 1.94 -5.48
N LEU A 112 -5.77 2.88 -4.61
CA LEU A 112 -6.30 2.63 -3.28
C LEU A 112 -7.73 3.14 -3.23
N ASP A 113 -8.61 2.30 -2.71
CA ASP A 113 -10.01 2.63 -2.42
C ASP A 113 -10.27 2.22 -0.97
N VAL A 114 -10.52 3.22 -0.12
CA VAL A 114 -10.74 3.02 1.32
C VAL A 114 -11.92 3.83 1.80
N THR A 115 -12.66 3.26 2.76
CA THR A 115 -13.69 3.97 3.49
C THR A 115 -13.16 4.33 4.86
N LEU A 116 -13.00 5.63 5.12
CA LEU A 116 -12.72 6.10 6.48
C LEU A 116 -14.00 5.98 7.30
N THR A 117 -13.87 5.37 8.47
CA THR A 117 -14.90 5.39 9.52
C THR A 117 -14.42 6.24 10.67
N LYS A 118 -15.35 6.87 11.38
CA LYS A 118 -15.03 7.53 12.66
C LYS A 118 -14.40 6.52 13.61
N LYS A 119 -13.38 6.95 14.35
CA LYS A 119 -12.77 6.20 15.44
C LYS A 119 -13.30 6.69 16.78
#